data_AF-A0A968IY56-F1
#
_entry.id   AF-A0A968IY56-F1
#
_cell.length_a   1.000
_cell.length_b   1.000
_cell.length_c   1.000
_cell.angle_alpha   90.00
_cell.angle_beta   90.00
_cell.angle_gamma   90.00
#
_symmetry.space_group_name_H-M   'P 1'
#
loop_
_entity.id
_entity.type
_entity.pdbx_description
1 polymer ?
#
loop_
_entity_poly.entity_id
_entity_poly.type
_entity_poly.pdbx_seq_one_letter_code
_entity_poly.pdbx_strand_id
1 'polypeptide(L)'
;MIQTGQTPSRGQFEPDYSKTAVLAKPIDLINLSLSRNYLFLFDITSPLWSRTLWRPLYNPEVLSPQWDHQVFGELHDQQVKRGLLARVLLNLCCRTRQKIWIVRSAFNFRGEDNTGLLDQEILSVMA
;
A
#
# COMPACT_ATOMS: atom_id res chain seq x y z
N MET A 1 53.49 4.20 14.88
CA MET A 1 52.30 3.46 15.35
C MET A 1 51.15 3.87 14.44
N ILE A 2 50.88 3.08 13.40
CA ILE A 2 49.90 3.42 12.36
C ILE A 2 48.53 2.96 12.85
N GLN A 3 47.62 3.88 13.11
CA GLN A 3 46.24 3.54 13.45
C GLN A 3 45.55 3.00 12.19
N THR A 4 45.24 1.72 12.26
CA THR A 4 44.50 0.93 11.28
C THR A 4 43.17 1.58 10.95
N GLY A 5 42.87 1.64 9.66
CA GLY A 5 41.68 2.28 9.11
C GLY A 5 40.39 1.82 9.77
N GLN A 6 39.63 2.79 10.24
CA GLN A 6 38.21 2.61 10.49
C GLN A 6 37.54 2.39 9.13
N THR A 7 37.06 1.18 8.91
CA THR A 7 36.07 0.87 7.87
C THR A 7 34.92 1.86 8.04
N PRO A 8 34.52 2.64 7.02
CA PRO A 8 33.36 3.49 7.16
C PRO A 8 32.14 2.58 7.38
N SER A 9 31.53 2.68 8.57
CA SER A 9 30.20 2.15 8.76
C SER A 9 29.32 2.79 7.69
N ARG A 10 28.61 1.97 6.92
CA ARG A 10 27.54 2.43 6.04
C ARG A 10 26.44 3.00 6.94
N GLY A 11 26.64 4.21 7.45
CA GLY A 11 25.57 5.04 7.99
C GLY A 11 24.69 5.40 6.81
N GLN A 12 23.61 4.64 6.60
CA GLN A 12 22.52 5.11 5.78
C GLN A 12 22.07 6.42 6.40
N PHE A 13 22.19 7.51 5.64
CA PHE A 13 21.59 8.79 6.00
C PHE A 13 20.08 8.56 6.14
N GLU A 14 19.58 8.53 7.37
CA GLU A 14 18.15 8.49 7.62
C GLU A 14 17.64 9.95 7.56
N PRO A 15 16.78 10.29 6.59
CA PRO A 15 16.27 11.65 6.46
C PRO A 15 15.50 12.07 7.72
N ASP A 16 15.61 13.33 8.13
CA ASP A 16 14.68 13.90 9.11
C ASP A 16 13.29 14.04 8.47
N TYR A 17 12.48 13.01 8.69
CA TYR A 17 11.12 12.93 8.21
C TYR A 17 10.18 13.92 8.91
N SER A 18 10.55 14.53 10.03
CA SER A 18 9.66 15.44 10.78
C SER A 18 9.40 16.77 10.04
N LYS A 19 10.35 17.20 9.20
CA LYS A 19 10.32 18.50 8.49
C LYS A 19 10.09 18.36 6.99
N THR A 20 9.87 17.15 6.49
CA THR A 20 9.81 16.88 5.05
C THR A 20 8.48 16.24 4.67
N ALA A 21 7.99 16.61 3.48
CA ALA A 21 6.92 15.87 2.83
C ALA A 21 7.48 14.53 2.34
N VAL A 22 6.76 13.44 2.60
CA VAL A 22 7.18 12.09 2.22
C VAL A 22 6.25 11.58 1.12
N LEU A 23 6.83 11.28 -0.03
CA LEU A 23 6.17 10.59 -1.12
C LEU A 23 6.63 9.13 -1.11
N ALA A 24 5.72 8.20 -0.85
CA ALA A 24 6.04 6.79 -0.72
C ALA A 24 4.85 5.92 -1.14
N LYS A 25 5.10 4.63 -1.38
CA LYS A 25 4.01 3.66 -1.52
C LYS A 25 3.34 3.45 -0.16
N PRO A 26 2.06 3.04 -0.14
CA PRO A 26 1.35 2.75 1.10
C PRO A 26 2.12 1.85 2.07
N ILE A 27 2.70 0.75 1.55
CA ILE A 27 3.42 -0.23 2.36
C ILE A 27 4.72 0.33 2.95
N ASP A 28 5.42 1.20 2.23
CA ASP A 28 6.66 1.81 2.71
C ASP A 28 6.36 2.77 3.86
N LEU A 29 5.26 3.54 3.77
CA LEU A 29 4.82 4.42 4.86
C LEU A 29 4.47 3.63 6.12
N ILE A 30 3.81 2.48 5.95
CA ILE A 30 3.46 1.57 7.05
C ILE A 30 4.73 1.00 7.69
N ASN A 31 5.68 0.55 6.89
CA ASN A 31 6.93 -0.05 7.35
C ASN A 31 7.82 0.95 8.11
N LEU A 32 7.89 2.20 7.64
CA LEU A 32 8.60 3.30 8.32
C LEU A 32 7.90 3.72 9.63
N SER A 33 6.71 3.21 9.91
CA SER A 33 5.92 3.52 11.10
C SER A 33 5.69 5.02 11.35
N LEU A 34 5.70 5.82 10.28
CA LEU A 34 5.53 7.26 10.37
C LEU A 34 4.08 7.63 10.71
N SER A 35 3.91 8.54 11.67
CA SER A 35 2.61 9.16 11.98
C SER A 35 2.57 10.57 11.42
N ARG A 36 1.46 10.95 10.77
CA ARG A 36 1.31 12.25 10.09
C ARG A 36 0.02 12.96 10.47
N ASN A 37 0.03 14.28 10.45
CA ASN A 37 -1.21 15.05 10.63
C ASN A 37 -2.10 14.94 9.40
N TYR A 38 -1.50 14.94 8.22
CA TYR A 38 -2.18 14.92 6.94
C TYR A 38 -1.66 13.78 6.07
N LEU A 39 -2.57 13.08 5.40
CA LEU A 39 -2.27 12.03 4.43
C LEU A 39 -2.97 12.35 3.11
N PHE A 40 -2.26 12.19 2.00
CA PHE A 40 -2.81 12.37 0.65
C PHE A 40 -2.71 11.04 -0.09
N LEU A 41 -3.86 10.46 -0.43
CA LEU A 41 -3.96 9.23 -1.22
C LEU A 41 -4.17 9.62 -2.68
N PHE A 42 -3.13 9.43 -3.49
CA PHE A 42 -3.17 9.75 -4.92
C PHE A 42 -3.68 8.59 -5.76
N ASP A 43 -4.46 8.94 -6.78
CA ASP A 43 -4.97 8.04 -7.81
C ASP A 43 -5.61 6.76 -7.23
N ILE A 44 -6.59 6.93 -6.33
CA ILE A 44 -7.33 5.79 -5.75
C ILE A 44 -8.14 5.00 -6.79
N THR A 45 -8.34 5.61 -7.95
CA THR A 45 -8.91 5.04 -9.18
C THR A 45 -7.99 4.02 -9.84
N SER A 46 -6.70 4.02 -9.51
CA SER A 46 -5.73 3.09 -10.10
C SER A 46 -6.01 1.63 -9.68
N PRO A 47 -6.06 0.67 -10.63
CA PRO A 47 -6.14 -0.75 -10.30
C PRO A 47 -4.89 -1.27 -9.60
N LEU A 48 -3.81 -0.48 -9.57
CA LEU A 48 -2.56 -0.82 -8.88
C LEU A 48 -2.73 -0.91 -7.36
N TRP A 49 -3.73 -0.22 -6.78
CA TRP A 49 -4.05 -0.33 -5.35
C TRP A 49 -4.42 -1.75 -4.94
N SER A 50 -5.10 -2.49 -5.81
CA SER A 50 -5.59 -3.87 -5.57
C SER A 50 -4.84 -4.93 -6.37
N ARG A 51 -3.66 -4.59 -6.91
CA ARG A 51 -2.93 -5.53 -7.75
C ARG A 51 -2.46 -6.71 -6.93
N THR A 52 -2.86 -7.91 -7.33
CA THR A 52 -2.38 -9.16 -6.73
C THR A 52 -0.88 -9.28 -6.94
N LEU A 53 -0.14 -9.55 -5.85
CA LEU A 53 1.30 -9.87 -5.88
C LEU A 53 1.55 -11.31 -6.33
N TRP A 54 0.51 -12.14 -6.34
CA TRP A 54 0.56 -13.56 -6.68
C TRP A 54 0.53 -13.76 -8.19
N ARG A 55 1.47 -14.56 -8.70
CA ARG A 55 1.30 -15.16 -10.03
C ARG A 55 0.48 -16.45 -9.85
N PRO A 56 -0.31 -16.89 -10.83
CA PRO A 56 -1.17 -18.07 -10.71
C PRO A 56 -0.48 -19.33 -10.17
N LEU A 57 0.83 -19.47 -10.40
CA LEU A 57 1.64 -20.61 -9.98
C LEU A 57 2.27 -20.47 -8.57
N TYR A 58 2.22 -19.28 -7.98
CA TYR A 58 2.81 -18.96 -6.68
C TYR A 58 1.82 -18.12 -5.87
N ASN A 59 0.77 -18.77 -5.38
CA ASN A 59 -0.18 -18.15 -4.45
C ASN A 59 0.10 -18.64 -3.02
N PRO A 60 0.74 -17.82 -2.17
CA PRO A 60 1.08 -18.21 -0.81
C PRO A 60 -0.15 -18.39 0.09
N GLU A 61 -1.33 -17.88 -0.25
CA GLU A 61 -2.56 -18.22 0.47
C GLU A 61 -2.89 -19.71 0.30
N VAL A 62 -2.90 -20.20 -0.94
CA VAL A 62 -3.15 -21.62 -1.25
C VAL A 62 -2.04 -22.53 -0.70
N LEU A 63 -0.82 -22.02 -0.60
CA LEU A 63 0.31 -22.73 0.00
C LEU A 63 0.37 -22.59 1.53
N SER A 64 -0.53 -21.81 2.15
CA SER A 64 -0.52 -21.62 3.60
C SER A 64 -1.09 -22.85 4.32
N PRO A 65 -0.65 -23.14 5.55
CA PRO A 65 -1.23 -24.23 6.36
C PRO A 65 -2.70 -24.02 6.73
N GLN A 66 -3.22 -22.80 6.56
CA GLN A 66 -4.57 -22.40 6.93
C GLN A 66 -5.55 -22.61 5.76
N TRP A 67 -5.04 -22.97 4.58
CA TRP A 67 -5.86 -23.19 3.39
C TRP A 67 -6.77 -24.40 3.58
N ASP A 68 -8.04 -24.23 3.25
CA ASP A 68 -9.08 -25.24 3.41
C ASP A 68 -9.21 -26.20 2.21
N HIS A 69 -8.23 -26.14 1.29
CA HIS A 69 -8.18 -26.93 0.06
C HIS A 69 -9.33 -26.68 -0.93
N GLN A 70 -10.11 -25.60 -0.78
CA GLN A 70 -11.07 -25.21 -1.81
C GLN A 70 -10.36 -24.79 -3.11
N VAL A 71 -11.13 -24.66 -4.19
CA VAL A 71 -10.59 -24.15 -5.45
C VAL A 71 -10.41 -22.64 -5.32
N PHE A 72 -9.17 -22.17 -5.45
CA PHE A 72 -8.88 -20.74 -5.50
C PHE A 72 -9.36 -20.17 -6.84
N GLY A 73 -10.46 -19.44 -6.80
CA GLY A 73 -11.07 -18.78 -7.96
C GLY A 73 -11.10 -17.26 -7.85
N GLU A 74 -11.71 -16.61 -8.83
CA GLU A 74 -11.80 -15.13 -8.91
C GLU A 74 -12.47 -14.51 -7.68
N LEU A 75 -13.52 -15.14 -7.14
CA LEU A 75 -14.21 -14.64 -5.95
C LEU A 75 -13.29 -14.63 -4.72
N HIS A 76 -12.48 -15.68 -4.55
CA HIS A 76 -11.49 -15.76 -3.47
C HIS A 76 -10.41 -14.69 -3.65
N ASP A 77 -9.88 -14.52 -4.86
CA ASP A 77 -8.90 -13.47 -5.16
C ASP A 77 -9.44 -12.07 -4.87
N GLN A 78 -10.70 -11.79 -5.25
CA GLN A 78 -11.35 -10.52 -4.96
C GLN A 78 -11.52 -10.28 -3.45
N GLN A 79 -11.91 -11.31 -2.69
CA GLN A 79 -12.02 -11.22 -1.23
C GLN A 79 -10.66 -10.97 -0.56
N VAL A 80 -9.61 -11.68 -1.00
CA VAL A 80 -8.23 -11.48 -0.49
C VAL A 80 -7.75 -10.06 -0.79
N LYS A 81 -7.97 -9.56 -2.02
CA LYS A 81 -7.64 -8.17 -2.39
C LYS A 81 -8.36 -7.15 -1.50
N ARG A 82 -9.66 -7.33 -1.27
CA ARG A 82 -10.46 -6.47 -0.37
C ARG A 82 -9.90 -6.48 1.05
N GLY A 83 -9.58 -7.66 1.58
CA GLY A 83 -9.00 -7.82 2.92
C GLY A 83 -7.64 -7.12 3.05
N LEU A 84 -6.76 -7.27 2.06
CA LEU A 84 -5.46 -6.59 2.02
C LEU A 84 -5.63 -5.07 1.94
N LEU A 85 -6.49 -4.57 1.06
CA LEU A 85 -6.80 -3.15 0.95
C LEU A 85 -7.32 -2.60 2.28
N ALA A 86 -8.30 -3.26 2.90
CA ALA A 86 -8.87 -2.83 4.17
C ALA A 86 -7.80 -2.74 5.27
N ARG A 87 -6.89 -3.72 5.36
CA ARG A 87 -5.77 -3.70 6.31
C ARG A 87 -4.81 -2.55 6.04
N VAL A 88 -4.46 -2.30 4.78
CA VAL A 88 -3.58 -1.17 4.40
C VAL A 88 -4.24 0.15 4.77
N LEU A 89 -5.49 0.37 4.37
CA LEU A 89 -6.23 1.60 4.68
C LEU A 89 -6.37 1.80 6.19
N LEU A 90 -6.74 0.77 6.95
CA LEU A 90 -6.83 0.84 8.40
C LEU A 90 -5.50 1.28 9.03
N ASN A 91 -4.39 0.69 8.59
CA ASN A 91 -3.06 1.07 9.08
C ASN A 91 -2.72 2.53 8.76
N LEU A 92 -3.04 3.00 7.56
CA LEU A 92 -2.83 4.38 7.15
C LEU A 92 -3.72 5.35 7.97
N CYS A 93 -4.98 4.99 8.18
CA CYS A 93 -5.93 5.76 8.98
C CYS A 93 -5.47 5.89 10.43
N CYS A 94 -5.08 4.79 11.08
CA CYS A 94 -4.59 4.79 12.46
C CYS A 94 -3.31 5.63 12.65
N ARG A 95 -2.57 5.91 11.57
CA ARG A 95 -1.35 6.73 11.57
C ARG A 95 -1.58 8.18 11.16
N THR A 96 -2.81 8.54 10.81
CA THR A 96 -3.18 9.90 10.40
C THR A 96 -3.94 10.58 11.53
N ARG A 97 -3.47 11.76 11.97
CA ARG A 97 -4.01 12.43 13.16
C ARG A 97 -5.14 13.43 12.89
N GLN A 98 -5.16 14.06 11.72
CA GLN A 98 -6.11 15.14 11.44
C GLN A 98 -6.99 14.83 10.23
N LYS A 99 -6.43 14.76 9.02
CA LYS A 99 -7.23 14.59 7.80
C LYS A 99 -6.56 13.69 6.77
N ILE A 100 -7.40 12.95 6.05
CA ILE A 100 -7.03 12.17 4.87
C ILE A 100 -7.68 12.85 3.67
N TRP A 101 -6.88 13.17 2.66
CA TRP A 101 -7.32 13.68 1.38
C TRP A 101 -7.23 12.57 0.35
N ILE A 102 -8.28 12.41 -0.43
CA ILE A 102 -8.40 11.37 -1.44
C ILE A 102 -8.46 12.04 -2.80
N VAL A 103 -7.56 11.65 -3.69
CA VAL A 103 -7.47 12.18 -5.04
C VAL A 103 -7.89 11.10 -6.03
N ARG A 104 -8.87 11.45 -6.85
CA ARG A 104 -9.48 10.59 -7.87
C ARG A 104 -9.18 11.16 -9.24
N SER A 105 -8.95 10.29 -10.23
CA SER A 105 -8.82 10.69 -11.63
C SER A 105 -9.73 9.82 -12.49
N ALA A 106 -10.57 10.45 -13.31
CA ALA A 106 -11.45 9.71 -14.24
C ALA A 106 -10.64 8.95 -15.30
N PHE A 107 -9.47 9.48 -15.68
CA PHE A 107 -8.64 8.92 -16.76
C PHE A 107 -7.24 8.58 -16.26
N ASN A 108 -6.64 7.54 -16.86
CA ASN A 108 -5.25 7.15 -16.64
C ASN A 108 -4.30 7.95 -17.55
N PHE A 109 -2.99 7.69 -17.48
CA PHE A 109 -1.99 8.40 -18.28
C PHE A 109 -2.12 8.19 -19.80
N ARG A 110 -2.89 7.18 -20.24
CA ARG A 110 -3.20 6.92 -21.65
C ARG A 110 -4.50 7.59 -22.09
N GLY A 111 -5.24 8.23 -21.19
CA GLY A 111 -6.55 8.81 -21.47
C GLY A 111 -7.70 7.79 -21.44
N GLU A 112 -7.46 6.58 -20.92
CA GLU A 112 -8.50 5.56 -20.77
C GLU A 112 -9.18 5.68 -19.41
N ASP A 113 -10.41 5.16 -19.30
CA ASP A 113 -11.15 5.11 -18.04
C ASP A 113 -10.32 4.43 -16.94
N ASN A 114 -10.24 5.10 -15.79
CA ASN A 114 -9.46 4.65 -14.65
C ASN A 114 -10.42 4.27 -13.52
N THR A 115 -10.68 2.98 -13.38
CA THR A 115 -11.53 2.45 -12.32
C THR A 115 -10.84 1.26 -11.68
N GLY A 116 -10.72 1.32 -10.36
CA GLY A 116 -10.05 0.33 -9.54
C GLY A 116 -10.93 -0.10 -8.39
N LEU A 117 -10.58 -1.24 -7.78
CA LEU A 117 -11.33 -1.80 -6.66
C LEU A 117 -11.45 -0.81 -5.50
N LEU A 118 -10.37 -0.10 -5.16
CA LEU A 118 -10.38 0.87 -4.06
C LEU A 118 -11.41 1.99 -4.29
N ASP A 119 -11.49 2.52 -5.51
CA ASP A 119 -12.47 3.54 -5.86
C ASP A 119 -13.90 3.05 -5.68
N GLN A 120 -14.18 1.83 -6.15
CA GLN A 120 -15.49 1.18 -6.01
C GLN A 120 -15.89 0.98 -4.54
N GLU A 121 -14.95 0.52 -3.70
CA GLU A 121 -15.20 0.28 -2.28
C GLU A 121 -15.39 1.59 -1.49
N ILE A 122 -14.75 2.69 -1.89
CA ILE A 122 -14.97 3.99 -1.23
C ILE A 122 -16.33 4.57 -1.64
N LEU A 123 -16.69 4.49 -2.91
CA LEU A 123 -17.97 4.97 -3.41
C LEU A 123 -19.15 4.22 -2.82
N SER A 124 -19.03 2.90 -2.60
CA SER A 124 -20.12 2.09 -2.04
C SER A 124 -20.51 2.50 -0.62
N VAL A 125 -19.61 3.12 0.14
CA VAL A 125 -19.87 3.61 1.51
C VAL A 125 -20.39 5.06 1.50
N MET A 126 -20.13 5.81 0.44
CA MET A 126 -20.52 7.23 0.32
C MET A 126 -21.88 7.44 -0.34
N ALA A 127 -22.43 6.39 -0.97
CA ALA A 127 -23.77 6.38 -1.59
C ALA A 127 -24.86 6.01 -0.58
#